data_AF-A0A822DV60-F1
#
_entry.id   AF-A0A822DV60-F1
#
_cell.length_a   1.000
_cell.length_b   1.000
_cell.length_c   1.000
_cell.angle_alpha   90.00
_cell.angle_beta   90.00
_cell.angle_gamma   90.00
#
_symmetry.space_group_name_H-M   'P 1'
#
loop_
_entity.id
_entity.type
_entity.pdbx_description
1 polymer ?
#
loop_
_entity_poly.entity_id
_entity_poly.type
_entity_poly.pdbx_seq_one_letter_code
_entity_poly.pdbx_strand_id
1 'polypeptide(L)'
;DAILIIEDAENIIQDRNESSTPSQAVANLLNLSDGLLGDAMHQQIIATFNCDLTTVDPALLRKGRLIANYEFNKLDLESAKILSDKLGFGTDGITEPMTLAEIFNQGDKDNQSIV
;
A
#
# COMPACT_ATOMS: atom_id res chain seq x y z
N ASP A 1 3.36 21.22 9.19
CA ASP A 1 2.67 19.97 8.80
C ASP A 1 3.68 19.02 8.19
N ALA A 2 3.69 17.78 8.67
CA ALA A 2 4.55 16.73 8.15
C ALA A 2 3.69 15.48 7.89
N ILE A 3 4.15 14.66 6.95
CA ILE A 3 3.54 13.36 6.63
C ILE A 3 4.57 12.28 6.97
N LEU A 4 4.15 11.28 7.74
CA LEU A 4 4.96 10.09 8.02
C LEU A 4 4.55 9.01 7.02
N ILE A 5 5.49 8.57 6.20
CA ILE A 5 5.30 7.47 5.26
C ILE A 5 6.03 6.24 5.81
N ILE A 6 5.30 5.14 5.97
CA ILE A 6 5.81 3.84 6.39
C ILE A 6 5.62 2.88 5.21
N GLU A 7 6.71 2.46 4.61
CA GLU A 7 6.68 1.47 3.53
C GLU A 7 6.88 0.06 4.09
N ASP A 8 6.33 -0.95 3.41
CA ASP A 8 6.42 -2.37 3.80
C ASP A 8 5.98 -2.56 5.28
N ALA A 9 4.82 -1.98 5.59
CA ALA A 9 4.30 -1.84 6.95
C ALA A 9 3.63 -3.12 7.49
N GLU A 10 3.64 -4.23 6.74
CA GLU A 10 3.02 -5.52 7.06
C GLU A 10 3.33 -5.94 8.51
N ASN A 11 4.61 -5.95 8.88
CA ASN A 11 5.06 -6.36 10.21
C ASN A 11 4.64 -5.43 11.37
N ILE A 12 4.19 -4.22 11.02
CA ILE A 12 3.82 -3.14 11.94
C ILE A 12 2.31 -3.10 12.13
N ILE A 13 1.53 -3.35 11.07
CA ILE A 13 0.06 -3.21 11.06
C ILE A 13 -0.70 -4.51 11.27
N GLN A 14 -0.05 -5.67 11.11
CA GLN A 14 -0.71 -6.97 11.22
C GLN A 14 -1.04 -7.37 12.66
N ASP A 15 -2.17 -8.07 12.79
CA ASP A 15 -2.62 -8.68 14.03
C ASP A 15 -1.84 -9.97 14.33
N ARG A 16 -1.01 -9.97 15.38
CA ARG A 16 -0.24 -11.15 15.81
C ARG A 16 -1.15 -12.10 16.60
N ASN A 17 -1.96 -12.88 15.89
CA ASN A 17 -2.96 -13.79 16.44
C ASN A 17 -2.44 -14.97 17.28
N GLU A 18 -1.13 -15.11 17.53
CA GLU A 18 -0.57 -16.23 18.31
C GLU A 18 -0.14 -15.89 19.74
N SER A 19 -0.09 -14.60 20.09
CA SER A 19 0.22 -14.15 21.45
C SER A 19 -0.77 -13.07 21.81
N SER A 20 -1.46 -13.23 22.94
CA SER A 20 -2.60 -12.43 23.43
C SER A 20 -2.32 -10.93 23.68
N THR A 21 -1.21 -10.40 23.14
CA THR A 21 -0.73 -9.03 23.30
C THR A 21 -0.68 -8.35 21.93
N PRO A 22 -1.34 -7.19 21.75
CA PRO A 22 -1.20 -6.38 20.55
C PRO A 22 0.28 -6.12 20.25
N SER A 23 0.65 -6.13 18.99
CA SER A 23 2.02 -5.76 18.59
C SER A 23 2.35 -4.38 19.16
N GLN A 24 3.50 -4.26 19.84
CA GLN A 24 3.97 -2.97 20.38
C GLN A 24 4.05 -1.90 19.29
N ALA A 25 4.27 -2.30 18.03
CA ALA A 25 4.29 -1.43 16.87
C ALA A 25 2.90 -0.84 16.57
N VAL A 26 1.84 -1.66 16.58
CA VAL A 26 0.44 -1.19 16.45
C VAL A 26 0.10 -0.25 17.60
N ALA A 27 0.45 -0.61 18.84
CA ALA A 27 0.18 0.24 20.00
C ALA A 27 0.84 1.62 19.86
N ASN A 28 2.08 1.68 19.35
CA ASN A 28 2.76 2.94 19.09
C ASN A 28 2.07 3.75 17.98
N LEU A 29 1.63 3.11 16.89
CA LEU A 29 0.86 3.78 15.83
C LEU A 29 -0.48 4.30 16.36
N LEU A 30 -1.19 3.53 17.19
CA LEU A 30 -2.44 3.93 17.81
C LEU A 30 -2.25 5.14 18.73
N ASN A 31 -1.14 5.21 19.46
CA ASN A 31 -0.82 6.34 20.34
C ASN A 31 -0.35 7.59 19.59
N LEU A 32 0.22 7.42 18.38
CA LEU A 32 0.60 8.54 17.51
C LEU A 32 -0.60 9.11 16.76
N SER A 33 -1.59 8.27 16.46
CA SER A 33 -2.80 8.66 15.72
C SER A 33 -3.98 9.11 16.60
N ASP A 34 -4.10 8.61 17.83
CA ASP A 34 -5.16 9.02 18.77
C ASP A 34 -4.64 9.91 19.92
N GLY A 35 -5.42 10.93 20.26
CA GLY A 35 -5.30 11.68 21.51
C GLY A 35 -4.48 12.98 21.40
N LEU A 36 -4.04 13.50 22.56
CA LEU A 36 -3.42 14.83 22.68
C LEU A 36 -2.19 15.02 21.78
N LEU A 37 -1.44 13.94 21.49
CA LEU A 37 -0.28 13.97 20.58
C LEU A 37 -0.69 14.05 19.11
N GLY A 38 -1.68 13.26 18.68
CA GLY A 38 -2.22 13.31 17.32
C GLY A 38 -2.87 14.67 17.03
N ASP A 39 -3.64 15.19 17.99
CA ASP A 39 -4.27 16.52 17.93
C ASP A 39 -3.23 17.66 17.95
N ALA A 40 -2.13 17.51 18.69
CA ALA A 40 -1.06 18.52 18.73
C ALA A 40 -0.16 18.49 17.49
N MET A 41 0.09 17.31 16.92
CA MET A 41 1.09 17.13 15.85
C MET A 41 0.51 17.22 14.44
N HIS A 42 -0.82 17.20 14.25
CA HIS A 42 -1.49 17.16 12.94
C HIS A 42 -0.87 16.14 11.97
N GLN A 43 -0.28 15.07 12.50
CA GLN A 43 0.62 14.21 11.74
C GLN A 43 -0.21 13.21 10.93
N GLN A 44 -0.17 13.33 9.61
CA GLN A 44 -0.77 12.34 8.72
C GLN A 44 0.17 11.15 8.57
N ILE A 45 -0.36 9.94 8.69
CA ILE A 45 0.39 8.70 8.50
C ILE A 45 -0.14 8.01 7.24
N ILE A 46 0.77 7.66 6.34
CA ILE A 46 0.50 6.82 5.17
C ILE A 46 1.31 5.54 5.37
N ALA A 47 0.63 4.40 5.33
CA ALA A 47 1.28 3.08 5.40
C ALA A 47 1.00 2.33 4.08
N THR A 48 2.04 1.78 3.47
CA THR A 48 1.91 0.88 2.31
C THR A 48 2.21 -0.54 2.74
N PHE A 49 1.51 -1.50 2.15
CA PHE A 49 1.63 -2.92 2.46
C PHE A 49 1.09 -3.76 1.30
N ASN A 50 1.56 -5.00 1.20
CA ASN A 50 1.22 -6.00 0.19
C ASN A 50 0.56 -7.24 0.84
N CYS A 51 -0.19 -7.05 1.93
CA CYS A 51 -0.95 -8.11 2.58
C CYS A 51 -2.46 -7.86 2.49
N ASP A 52 -3.24 -8.93 2.63
CA ASP A 52 -4.70 -8.84 2.67
C ASP A 52 -5.16 -7.96 3.83
N LEU A 53 -6.14 -7.08 3.59
CA LEU A 53 -6.68 -6.17 4.61
C LEU A 53 -7.23 -6.90 5.84
N THR A 54 -7.67 -8.16 5.68
CA THR A 54 -8.13 -9.03 6.78
C THR A 54 -7.04 -9.35 7.81
N THR A 55 -5.78 -9.17 7.45
CA THR A 55 -4.62 -9.40 8.35
C THR A 55 -4.27 -8.15 9.18
N VAL A 56 -4.82 -6.99 8.83
CA VAL A 56 -4.56 -5.71 9.52
C VAL A 56 -5.33 -5.65 10.84
N ASP A 57 -4.68 -5.15 11.90
CA ASP A 57 -5.30 -4.97 13.20
C ASP A 57 -6.60 -4.12 13.08
N PRO A 58 -7.77 -4.68 13.46
CA PRO A 58 -9.06 -4.00 13.31
C PRO A 58 -9.15 -2.66 14.05
N ALA A 59 -8.30 -2.42 15.06
CA ALA A 59 -8.26 -1.13 15.77
C ALA A 59 -7.83 0.02 14.85
N LEU A 60 -6.95 -0.24 13.87
CA LEU A 60 -6.51 0.76 12.88
C LEU A 60 -7.61 1.09 11.87
N LEU A 61 -8.51 0.15 11.59
CA LEU A 61 -9.59 0.30 10.61
C LEU A 61 -10.84 1.03 11.15
N ARG A 62 -10.84 1.41 12.44
CA ARG A 62 -11.99 2.08 13.07
C ARG A 62 -12.20 3.47 12.48
N LYS A 63 -13.48 3.83 12.31
CA LYS A 63 -13.88 5.19 11.91
C LYS A 63 -13.27 6.22 12.86
N GLY A 64 -12.61 7.22 12.31
CA GLY A 64 -11.87 8.25 13.06
C GLY A 64 -10.36 8.01 13.10
N ARG A 65 -9.89 6.76 12.97
CA ARG A 65 -8.46 6.40 12.84
C ARG A 65 -8.06 6.19 11.38
N LEU A 66 -8.94 5.60 10.58
CA LEU A 66 -8.77 5.45 9.14
C LEU A 66 -9.51 6.56 8.40
N ILE A 67 -8.76 7.36 7.65
CA ILE A 67 -9.30 8.46 6.82
C ILE A 67 -9.57 7.97 5.39
N ALA A 68 -8.66 7.15 4.86
CA ALA A 68 -8.78 6.57 3.52
C ALA A 68 -8.09 5.21 3.48
N ASN A 69 -8.63 4.30 2.69
CA ASN A 69 -7.94 3.12 2.20
C ASN A 69 -7.86 3.22 0.67
N TYR A 70 -6.76 2.73 0.10
CA TYR A 70 -6.60 2.70 -1.34
C TYR A 70 -5.91 1.41 -1.71
N GLU A 71 -6.53 0.67 -2.63
CA GLU A 71 -5.99 -0.56 -3.18
C GLU A 71 -5.42 -0.28 -4.57
N PHE A 72 -4.13 -0.56 -4.74
CA PHE A 72 -3.45 -0.46 -6.03
C PHE A 72 -3.77 -1.68 -6.88
N ASN A 73 -4.71 -1.49 -7.81
CA ASN A 73 -5.05 -2.48 -8.81
C ASN A 73 -4.20 -2.32 -10.08
N LYS A 74 -4.36 -3.24 -11.05
CA LYS A 74 -3.83 -3.05 -12.40
C LYS A 74 -4.29 -1.70 -12.95
N LEU A 75 -3.37 -0.97 -13.60
CA LEU A 75 -3.71 0.22 -14.36
C LEU A 75 -4.63 -0.19 -15.50
N ASP A 76 -5.68 0.61 -15.71
CA ASP A 76 -6.54 0.43 -16.88
C ASP A 76 -5.74 0.58 -18.18
N LEU A 77 -6.35 0.13 -19.28
CA LEU A 77 -5.70 0.08 -20.58
C LEU A 77 -5.14 1.43 -21.04
N GLU A 78 -5.85 2.52 -20.80
CA GLU A 78 -5.45 3.86 -21.23
C GLU A 78 -4.29 4.37 -20.37
N SER A 79 -4.41 4.26 -19.05
CA SER A 79 -3.38 4.63 -18.09
C SER A 79 -2.08 3.84 -18.32
N ALA A 80 -2.19 2.54 -18.59
CA ALA A 80 -1.05 1.67 -18.88
C ALA A 80 -0.34 2.10 -20.17
N LYS A 81 -1.08 2.41 -21.24
CA LYS A 81 -0.52 2.93 -22.50
C LYS A 81 0.17 4.28 -22.30
N ILE A 82 -0.46 5.20 -21.57
CA ILE A 82 0.13 6.52 -21.26
C ILE A 82 1.44 6.36 -20.49
N LEU A 83 1.48 5.48 -19.48
CA LEU A 83 2.71 5.23 -18.72
C LEU A 83 3.79 4.58 -19.59
N SER A 84 3.42 3.58 -20.39
CA SER A 84 4.35 2.89 -21.29
C SER A 84 4.98 3.80 -22.33
N ASP A 85 4.18 4.67 -22.95
CA ASP A 85 4.66 5.66 -23.91
C ASP A 85 5.61 6.67 -23.25
N LYS A 86 5.29 7.13 -22.03
CA LYS A 86 6.17 7.97 -21.22
C LYS A 86 7.50 7.30 -20.85
N LEU A 87 7.50 5.98 -20.69
CA LEU A 87 8.71 5.19 -20.42
C LEU A 87 9.50 4.84 -21.69
N GLY A 88 8.97 5.16 -22.88
CA GLY A 88 9.62 4.91 -24.17
C GLY A 88 9.47 3.49 -24.72
N PHE A 89 8.58 2.67 -24.15
CA PHE A 89 8.33 1.30 -24.62
C PHE A 89 7.30 1.22 -25.77
N GLY A 90 6.53 2.29 -26.00
CA GLY A 90 5.43 2.31 -26.95
C GLY A 90 4.17 1.62 -26.43
N THR A 91 3.13 1.51 -27.25
CA THR A 91 1.79 1.07 -26.80
C THR A 91 1.24 -0.17 -27.49
N ASP A 92 1.93 -0.67 -28.53
CA ASP A 92 1.38 -1.66 -29.47
C ASP A 92 1.15 -3.04 -28.83
N GLY A 93 1.90 -3.36 -27.76
CA GLY A 93 1.77 -4.62 -27.01
C GLY A 93 0.78 -4.59 -25.85
N ILE A 94 0.16 -3.44 -25.56
CA ILE A 94 -0.70 -3.27 -24.38
C ILE A 94 -2.16 -3.40 -24.82
N THR A 95 -2.74 -4.57 -24.55
CA THR A 95 -4.14 -4.90 -24.93
C THR A 95 -5.05 -5.15 -23.74
N GLU A 96 -4.50 -5.25 -22.53
CA GLU A 96 -5.23 -5.50 -21.29
C GLU A 96 -4.68 -4.63 -20.15
N PRO A 97 -5.42 -4.48 -19.03
CA PRO A 97 -4.90 -3.83 -17.83
C PRO A 97 -3.60 -4.48 -17.34
N MET A 98 -2.65 -3.66 -16.87
CA MET A 98 -1.33 -4.11 -16.44
C MET A 98 -0.95 -3.56 -15.06
N THR A 99 -0.23 -4.34 -14.29
CA THR A 99 0.45 -3.87 -13.07
C THR A 99 1.59 -2.92 -13.43
N LEU A 100 2.01 -2.09 -12.47
CA LEU A 100 3.21 -1.27 -12.64
C LEU A 100 4.44 -2.13 -12.95
N ALA A 101 4.60 -3.27 -12.28
CA ALA A 101 5.73 -4.18 -12.50
C ALA A 101 5.79 -4.68 -13.96
N GLU A 102 4.67 -5.08 -14.55
CA GLU A 102 4.61 -5.49 -15.96
C GLU A 102 4.96 -4.32 -16.90
N ILE A 103 4.50 -3.10 -16.60
CA ILE A 103 4.75 -1.92 -17.44
C ILE A 103 6.23 -1.48 -17.39
N PHE A 104 6.84 -1.48 -16.21
CA PHE A 104 8.25 -1.08 -16.03
C PHE A 104 9.24 -2.10 -16.61
N ASN A 105 8.84 -3.37 -16.74
CA ASN A 105 9.71 -4.47 -17.19
C ASN A 105 9.34 -5.02 -18.58
N GLN A 106 8.71 -4.22 -19.45
CA GLN A 106 8.32 -4.67 -20.82
C GLN A 106 9.51 -5.12 -21.69
N GLY A 107 10.72 -4.67 -21.39
CA GLY A 107 11.95 -5.09 -22.07
C GLY A 107 12.54 -6.40 -21.55
N ASP A 108 12.20 -6.80 -20.33
CA ASP A 108 12.65 -8.05 -19.72
C ASP A 108 11.73 -9.18 -20.19
N LYS A 109 12.05 -9.72 -21.36
CA LYS A 109 11.52 -11.00 -21.83
C LYS A 109 12.12 -12.14 -20.99
N ASP A 110 11.70 -12.31 -19.73
CA ASP A 110 11.89 -13.55 -18.95
C ASP A 110 11.18 -13.43 -17.59
N ASN A 111 9.90 -13.87 -17.53
CA ASN A 111 9.30 -14.51 -16.33
C ASN A 111 7.82 -14.93 -16.50
N GLN A 112 7.27 -14.96 -17.72
CA GLN A 112 6.02 -15.69 -17.98
C GLN A 112 6.33 -17.12 -18.45
N SER A 113 6.81 -17.96 -17.52
CA SER A 113 6.75 -19.41 -17.64
C SER A 113 7.01 -20.05 -16.27
N ILE A 114 6.04 -19.94 -15.35
CA ILE A 114 5.75 -21.06 -14.46
C ILE A 114 4.23 -21.22 -14.44
N VAL A 115 3.83 -22.45 -14.78
CA VAL A 115 2.50 -23.01 -14.96
C VAL A 115 1.71 -23.02 -13.66
#